data_AF-A0ABD8A928-F1
#
_entry.id   AF-A0ABD8A928-F1
#
_cell.length_a   1.000
_cell.length_b   1.000
_cell.length_c   1.000
_cell.angle_alpha   90.00
_cell.angle_beta   90.00
_cell.angle_gamma   90.00
#
_symmetry.space_group_name_H-M   'P 1'
#
loop_
_entity.id
_entity.type
_entity.pdbx_description
1 polymer ?
#
loop_
_entity_poly.entity_id
_entity_poly.type
_entity_poly.pdbx_seq_one_letter_code
_entity_poly.pdbx_strand_id
1 'polypeptide(L)'
;MDRSDQNRDVRDKNLMQALSGRTESVVHLTHNDLDAVGGDAIHRRKYGGVFTVWSSVGKFLPLLDAVAGSPGRGDLLSISDIGYQPGVEQRLAKARSNGWRIEWRDHHRWKDEEIRAVDAKTSLLHIDVATCATGIVARDLAPGDPVAEEIARVVCDYDLWKHQDPRSKMLGQVVMRKGFREYVRDNLVRGTIVDAKIENEYGQIAREMERDIKKSLRHTTIIANGRYRMAFAPLYGYPSETAHAIREEFGTDIEVIVSGNGRISIRSVPPISHLIAREFSGGGHPHAAGGTFSFTLLDRFLFWLIKRNRHYRRLAETAESIEE
;
A
#
# COMPACT_ATOMS: atom_id res chain seq x y z
N MET A 1 -4.71 19.80 23.95
CA MET A 1 -3.68 18.85 23.52
C MET A 1 -4.35 17.51 23.31
N ASP A 2 -4.47 17.09 22.06
CA ASP A 2 -5.31 15.97 21.64
C ASP A 2 -4.67 14.63 22.04
N ARG A 3 -5.49 13.61 22.36
CA ARG A 3 -5.00 12.28 22.77
C ARG A 3 -4.21 11.58 21.65
N SER A 4 -4.45 11.99 20.41
CA SER A 4 -3.73 11.58 19.20
C SER A 4 -2.27 12.05 19.22
N ASP A 5 -2.03 13.31 19.59
CA ASP A 5 -0.69 13.91 19.68
C ASP A 5 0.12 13.30 20.82
N GLN A 6 -0.48 13.07 21.99
CA GLN A 6 0.20 12.43 23.12
C GLN A 6 0.66 11.00 22.79
N ASN A 7 -0.17 10.25 22.07
CA ASN A 7 0.13 8.85 21.70
C ASN A 7 1.17 8.76 20.57
N ARG A 8 1.30 9.84 19.78
CA ARG A 8 2.34 9.99 18.75
C ARG A 8 3.68 10.36 19.39
N ASP A 9 3.70 11.36 20.27
CA ASP A 9 4.91 11.77 21.01
C ASP A 9 5.54 10.61 21.80
N VAL A 10 4.71 9.76 22.42
CA VAL A 10 5.20 8.59 23.15
C VAL A 10 5.81 7.54 22.21
N ARG A 11 5.20 7.30 21.05
CA ARG A 11 5.75 6.35 20.05
C ARG A 11 7.04 6.86 19.43
N ASP A 12 7.10 8.15 19.11
CA ASP A 12 8.27 8.78 18.52
C ASP A 12 9.44 8.77 19.53
N LYS A 13 9.17 9.03 20.82
CA LYS A 13 10.16 8.87 21.91
C LYS A 13 10.64 7.43 22.05
N ASN A 14 9.74 6.46 22.01
CA ASN A 14 10.09 5.04 22.10
C ASN A 14 10.96 4.59 20.91
N LEU A 15 10.67 5.07 19.70
CA LEU A 15 11.47 4.78 18.52
C LEU A 15 12.86 5.41 18.61
N MET A 16 12.97 6.68 19.00
CA MET A 16 14.27 7.33 19.19
C MET A 16 15.13 6.64 20.25
N GLN A 17 14.53 6.18 21.35
CA GLN A 17 15.22 5.41 22.37
C GLN A 17 15.71 4.07 21.81
N ALA A 18 14.86 3.34 21.08
CA ALA A 18 15.24 2.09 20.44
C ALA A 18 16.36 2.28 19.41
N LEU A 19 16.28 3.33 18.57
CA LEU A 19 17.31 3.68 17.60
C LEU A 19 18.64 4.02 18.28
N SER A 20 18.61 4.75 19.40
CA SER A 20 19.83 5.13 20.12
C SER A 20 20.49 3.94 20.83
N GLY A 21 19.68 2.97 21.27
CA GLY A 21 20.12 1.74 21.93
C GLY A 21 20.38 0.57 20.98
N ARG A 22 20.16 0.72 19.67
CA ARG A 22 20.35 -0.36 18.68
C ARG A 22 21.81 -0.85 18.67
N THR A 23 21.96 -2.10 18.28
CA THR A 23 23.29 -2.74 18.10
C THR A 23 23.65 -2.92 16.62
N GLU A 24 22.64 -2.86 15.76
CA GLU A 24 22.72 -3.03 14.32
C GLU A 24 23.31 -1.79 13.65
N SER A 25 24.28 -1.99 12.77
CA SER A 25 24.91 -0.94 11.97
C SER A 25 24.13 -0.58 10.70
N VAL A 26 22.95 -1.19 10.50
CA VAL A 26 22.04 -0.89 9.39
C VAL A 26 20.66 -0.60 9.95
N VAL A 27 20.18 0.61 9.70
CA VAL A 27 18.77 0.98 9.84
C VAL A 27 18.14 0.96 8.45
N HIS A 28 17.12 0.14 8.27
CA HIS A 28 16.35 0.07 7.02
C HIS A 28 14.99 0.74 7.22
N LEU A 29 14.82 1.94 6.65
CA LEU A 29 13.56 2.68 6.65
C LEU A 29 12.85 2.42 5.32
N THR A 30 11.80 1.61 5.33
CA THR A 30 11.14 1.14 4.10
C THR A 30 9.63 1.22 4.21
N HIS A 31 8.90 1.03 3.11
CA HIS A 31 7.43 0.93 3.14
C HIS A 31 6.95 -0.29 3.95
N ASN A 32 5.72 -0.76 3.81
CA ASN A 32 5.18 -1.80 4.70
C ASN A 32 4.35 -2.90 4.02
N ASP A 33 4.44 -3.00 2.70
CA ASP A 33 3.83 -4.02 1.85
C ASP A 33 4.83 -5.14 1.52
N LEU A 34 4.56 -5.91 0.46
CA LEU A 34 5.41 -7.02 0.04
C LEU A 34 6.76 -6.54 -0.53
N ASP A 35 6.79 -5.39 -1.21
CA ASP A 35 8.02 -4.91 -1.84
C ASP A 35 9.02 -4.48 -0.77
N ALA A 36 8.58 -3.72 0.22
CA ALA A 36 9.37 -3.44 1.41
C ALA A 36 9.85 -4.70 2.16
N VAL A 37 9.02 -5.75 2.24
CA VAL A 37 9.36 -7.01 2.91
C VAL A 37 10.43 -7.80 2.14
N GLY A 38 10.31 -7.88 0.81
CA GLY A 38 11.33 -8.47 -0.05
C GLY A 38 12.67 -7.74 0.09
N GLY A 39 12.62 -6.40 0.01
CA GLY A 39 13.78 -5.54 0.24
C GLY A 39 14.43 -5.78 1.61
N ASP A 40 13.66 -5.79 2.70
CA ASP A 40 14.20 -6.01 4.05
C ASP A 40 14.82 -7.41 4.22
N ALA A 41 14.22 -8.45 3.61
CA ALA A 41 14.79 -9.78 3.64
C ALA A 41 16.18 -9.82 2.98
N ILE A 42 16.34 -9.16 1.82
CA ILE A 42 17.62 -9.07 1.12
C ILE A 42 18.64 -8.26 1.92
N HIS A 43 18.25 -7.17 2.57
CA HIS A 43 19.13 -6.43 3.48
C HIS A 43 19.68 -7.34 4.58
N ARG A 44 18.83 -8.19 5.17
CA ARG A 44 19.24 -9.15 6.22
C ARG A 44 20.14 -10.25 5.68
N ARG A 45 19.91 -10.70 4.45
CA ARG A 45 20.83 -11.65 3.80
C ARG A 45 22.21 -11.03 3.58
N LYS A 46 22.28 -9.74 3.23
CA LYS A 46 23.54 -9.02 3.02
C LYS A 46 24.28 -8.69 4.32
N TYR A 47 23.57 -8.17 5.31
CA TYR A 47 24.18 -7.55 6.50
C TYR A 47 23.97 -8.36 7.80
N GLY A 48 23.13 -9.38 7.78
CA GLY A 48 22.68 -10.07 8.99
C GLY A 48 21.74 -9.20 9.82
N GLY A 49 22.30 -8.53 10.83
CA GLY A 49 21.56 -7.66 11.73
C GLY A 49 21.11 -6.37 11.05
N VAL A 50 19.80 -6.15 10.97
CA VAL A 50 19.18 -4.93 10.44
C VAL A 50 18.11 -4.45 11.41
N PHE A 51 18.08 -3.16 11.72
CA PHE A 51 17.00 -2.51 12.46
C PHE A 51 16.00 -1.93 11.47
N THR A 52 14.82 -2.56 11.32
CA THR A 52 13.82 -2.12 10.34
C THR A 52 12.84 -1.13 10.94
N VAL A 53 12.62 -0.01 10.24
CA VAL A 53 11.56 0.95 10.52
C VAL A 53 10.54 0.88 9.39
N TRP A 54 9.42 0.19 9.65
CA TRP A 54 8.31 0.08 8.69
C TRP A 54 7.52 1.38 8.63
N SER A 55 7.32 1.90 7.41
CA SER A 55 6.61 3.15 7.18
C SER A 55 5.42 2.95 6.25
N SER A 56 4.28 3.55 6.59
CA SER A 56 3.27 3.88 5.57
C SER A 56 3.66 5.20 4.91
N VAL A 57 3.27 5.46 3.66
CA VAL A 57 3.56 6.74 2.96
C VAL A 57 3.40 7.99 3.86
N GLY A 58 2.25 8.14 4.55
CA GLY A 58 1.97 9.31 5.40
C GLY A 58 2.75 9.41 6.72
N LYS A 59 3.56 8.40 7.06
CA LYS A 59 4.42 8.37 8.27
C LYS A 59 5.90 8.51 7.97
N PHE A 60 6.28 8.56 6.69
CA PHE A 60 7.68 8.58 6.29
C PHE A 60 8.46 9.75 6.89
N LEU A 61 8.03 10.99 6.68
CA LEU A 61 8.77 12.17 7.16
C LEU A 61 8.91 12.22 8.70
N PRO A 62 7.89 11.89 9.51
CA PRO A 62 8.05 11.75 10.96
C PRO A 62 9.05 10.67 11.37
N LEU A 63 8.98 9.49 10.75
CA LEU A 63 9.90 8.38 11.06
C LEU A 63 11.34 8.71 10.64
N LEU A 64 11.52 9.32 9.46
CA LEU A 64 12.82 9.80 9.02
C LEU A 64 13.37 10.89 9.95
N ASP A 65 12.53 11.77 10.51
CA ASP A 65 12.99 12.76 11.47
C ASP A 65 13.46 12.12 12.79
N ALA A 66 12.77 11.08 13.27
CA ALA A 66 13.21 10.30 14.42
C ALA A 66 14.55 9.59 14.16
N VAL A 67 14.72 8.96 12.98
CA VAL A 67 15.99 8.36 12.55
C VAL A 67 17.09 9.42 12.46
N ALA A 68 16.83 10.50 11.73
CA ALA A 68 17.76 11.60 11.54
C ALA A 68 18.18 12.26 12.86
N GLY A 69 17.30 12.31 13.86
CA GLY A 69 17.60 12.82 15.20
C GLY A 69 18.38 11.88 16.10
N SER A 70 18.54 10.60 15.72
CA SER A 70 19.31 9.63 16.49
C SER A 70 20.78 9.56 16.03
N PRO A 71 21.73 9.14 16.89
CA PRO A 71 23.13 9.04 16.53
C PRO A 71 23.38 8.01 15.41
N GLY A 72 23.99 8.47 14.31
CA GLY A 72 24.33 7.63 13.16
C GLY A 72 25.59 6.79 13.36
N ARG A 73 26.60 7.26 14.09
CA ARG A 73 27.83 6.49 14.40
C ARG A 73 28.61 5.97 13.16
N GLY A 74 28.37 6.54 11.98
CA GLY A 74 28.90 6.03 10.71
C GLY A 74 28.08 4.87 10.11
N ASP A 75 26.99 4.47 10.78
CA ASP A 75 26.09 3.41 10.35
C ASP A 75 25.31 3.78 9.09
N LEU A 76 24.80 2.75 8.42
CA LEU A 76 24.00 2.86 7.23
C LEU A 76 22.53 3.15 7.58
N LEU A 77 22.01 4.26 7.06
CA LEU A 77 20.59 4.47 6.84
C LEU A 77 20.27 4.06 5.40
N SER A 78 19.68 2.87 5.23
CA SER A 78 19.16 2.43 3.95
C SER A 78 17.67 2.79 3.87
N ILE A 79 17.27 3.51 2.83
CA ILE A 79 15.88 3.86 2.55
C ILE A 79 15.46 3.11 1.29
N SER A 80 14.31 2.43 1.31
CA SER A 80 13.77 1.83 0.10
C SER A 80 12.25 1.91 -0.02
N ASP A 81 11.76 1.78 -1.24
CA ASP A 81 10.31 1.68 -1.56
C ASP A 81 9.47 2.87 -1.06
N ILE A 82 10.08 4.06 -1.01
CA ILE A 82 9.39 5.28 -0.60
C ILE A 82 9.80 6.37 -1.56
N GLY A 83 8.81 6.91 -2.27
CA GLY A 83 8.99 8.04 -3.16
C GLY A 83 9.32 9.36 -2.44
N TYR A 84 9.85 10.31 -3.20
CA TYR A 84 10.16 11.65 -2.71
C TYR A 84 8.96 12.30 -2.02
N GLN A 85 9.23 13.01 -0.92
CA GLN A 85 8.25 13.86 -0.24
C GLN A 85 8.88 15.22 0.09
N PRO A 86 8.15 16.34 -0.12
CA PRO A 86 8.67 17.66 0.22
C PRO A 86 9.16 17.77 1.67
N GLY A 87 10.36 18.32 1.86
CA GLY A 87 10.98 18.48 3.17
C GLY A 87 11.84 17.29 3.62
N VAL A 88 12.05 16.30 2.74
CA VAL A 88 12.99 15.20 2.99
C VAL A 88 14.43 15.70 3.06
N GLU A 89 14.79 16.72 2.28
CA GLU A 89 16.14 17.26 2.15
C GLU A 89 16.70 17.77 3.48
N GLN A 90 15.86 18.44 4.26
CA GLN A 90 16.23 18.96 5.58
C GLN A 90 16.52 17.80 6.55
N ARG A 91 15.75 16.72 6.46
CA ARG A 91 15.93 15.53 7.30
C ARG A 91 17.16 14.72 6.90
N LEU A 92 17.44 14.60 5.60
CA LEU A 92 18.68 13.98 5.10
C LEU A 92 19.92 14.76 5.56
N ALA A 93 19.87 16.10 5.48
CA ALA A 93 20.95 16.94 5.98
C ALA A 93 21.19 16.74 7.49
N LYS A 94 20.11 16.69 8.27
CA LYS A 94 20.16 16.39 9.72
C LYS A 94 20.71 14.99 10.01
N ALA A 95 20.31 13.97 9.24
CA ALA A 95 20.83 12.62 9.38
C ALA A 95 22.34 12.58 9.09
N ARG A 96 22.80 13.21 8.00
CA ARG A 96 24.25 13.32 7.70
C ARG A 96 25.01 14.04 8.81
N SER A 97 24.50 15.15 9.33
CA SER A 97 25.17 15.88 10.43
C SER A 97 25.26 15.04 11.71
N ASN A 98 24.31 14.12 11.90
CA ASN A 98 24.33 13.16 13.01
C ASN A 98 25.12 11.87 12.70
N GLY A 99 25.85 11.83 11.59
CA GLY A 99 26.80 10.77 11.26
C GLY A 99 26.21 9.57 10.53
N TRP A 100 25.04 9.71 9.89
CA TRP A 100 24.47 8.65 9.04
C TRP A 100 25.11 8.63 7.65
N ARG A 101 25.45 7.44 7.17
CA ARG A 101 25.69 7.19 5.74
C ARG A 101 24.38 6.79 5.10
N ILE A 102 23.91 7.54 4.11
CA ILE A 102 22.55 7.38 3.58
C ILE A 102 22.60 6.76 2.18
N GLU A 103 21.88 5.66 1.98
CA GLU A 103 21.64 5.08 0.66
C GLU A 103 20.14 4.98 0.43
N TRP A 104 19.66 5.35 -0.77
CA TRP A 104 18.23 5.31 -1.10
C TRP A 104 18.01 4.61 -2.44
N ARG A 105 17.19 3.56 -2.42
CA ARG A 105 16.80 2.75 -3.59
C ARG A 105 15.30 2.83 -3.78
N ASP A 106 14.84 3.41 -4.87
CA ASP A 106 13.40 3.61 -5.08
C ASP A 106 12.99 3.42 -6.54
N HIS A 107 11.74 3.04 -6.75
CA HIS A 107 11.19 2.76 -8.08
C HIS A 107 10.05 3.71 -8.48
N HIS A 108 9.68 4.65 -7.60
CA HIS A 108 8.66 5.64 -7.92
C HIS A 108 9.19 6.67 -8.91
N ARG A 109 8.28 7.35 -9.61
CA ARG A 109 8.65 8.44 -10.52
C ARG A 109 8.95 9.71 -9.73
N TRP A 110 10.18 10.17 -9.84
CA TRP A 110 10.64 11.44 -9.27
C TRP A 110 10.89 12.44 -10.39
N LYS A 111 10.81 13.72 -10.08
CA LYS A 111 11.25 14.79 -10.98
C LYS A 111 12.76 14.92 -10.91
N ASP A 112 13.38 15.39 -11.99
CA ASP A 112 14.84 15.58 -12.04
C ASP A 112 15.35 16.54 -10.95
N GLU A 113 14.54 17.54 -10.56
CA GLU A 113 14.88 18.45 -9.46
C GLU A 113 14.90 17.76 -8.09
N GLU A 114 13.97 16.83 -7.87
CA GLU A 114 13.87 16.04 -6.64
C GLU A 114 15.06 15.07 -6.54
N ILE A 115 15.40 14.41 -7.64
CA ILE A 115 16.58 13.53 -7.75
C ILE A 115 17.85 14.30 -7.41
N ARG A 116 18.11 15.44 -8.06
CA ARG A 116 19.30 16.26 -7.78
C ARG A 116 19.37 16.73 -6.32
N ALA A 117 18.24 17.11 -5.74
CA ALA A 117 18.18 17.62 -4.38
C ALA A 117 18.51 16.54 -3.33
N VAL A 118 18.09 15.30 -3.58
CA VAL A 118 18.34 14.14 -2.71
C VAL A 118 19.74 13.56 -2.94
N ASP A 119 20.18 13.41 -4.19
CA ASP A 119 21.47 12.82 -4.55
C ASP A 119 22.64 13.53 -3.85
N ALA A 120 22.61 14.87 -3.84
CA ALA A 120 23.58 15.71 -3.13
C ALA A 120 23.68 15.44 -1.61
N LYS A 121 22.68 14.75 -1.03
CA LYS A 121 22.54 14.43 0.40
C LYS A 121 22.61 12.94 0.68
N THR A 122 22.89 12.11 -0.31
CA THR A 122 23.04 10.67 -0.14
C THR A 122 24.44 10.21 -0.56
N SER A 123 24.86 9.07 -0.04
CA SER A 123 26.05 8.35 -0.54
C SER A 123 25.73 7.51 -1.77
N LEU A 124 24.46 7.13 -1.93
CA LEU A 124 23.91 6.47 -3.11
C LEU A 124 22.44 6.87 -3.25
N LEU A 125 22.05 7.29 -4.45
CA LEU A 125 20.66 7.35 -4.88
C LEU A 125 20.51 6.50 -6.14
N HIS A 126 19.66 5.48 -6.09
CA HIS A 126 19.37 4.62 -7.23
C HIS A 126 17.86 4.62 -7.48
N ILE A 127 17.46 5.28 -8.57
CA ILE A 127 16.06 5.32 -9.03
C ILE A 127 15.93 4.48 -10.30
N ASP A 128 15.08 3.45 -10.27
CA ASP A 128 14.77 2.63 -11.45
C ASP A 128 13.29 2.26 -11.48
N VAL A 129 12.56 2.87 -12.42
CA VAL A 129 11.11 2.68 -12.58
C VAL A 129 10.75 1.45 -13.43
N ALA A 130 11.74 0.72 -13.95
CA ALA A 130 11.52 -0.50 -14.76
C ALA A 130 11.35 -1.77 -13.90
N THR A 131 11.59 -1.68 -12.59
CA THR A 131 11.51 -2.79 -11.64
C THR A 131 10.81 -2.35 -10.35
N CYS A 132 10.55 -3.30 -9.43
CA CYS A 132 10.18 -3.00 -8.05
C CYS A 132 11.42 -2.68 -7.19
N ALA A 133 11.25 -2.06 -6.02
CA ALA A 133 12.34 -1.67 -5.12
C ALA A 133 13.14 -2.89 -4.63
N THR A 134 12.50 -4.04 -4.36
CA THR A 134 13.18 -5.31 -4.05
C THR A 134 14.14 -5.71 -5.16
N GLY A 135 13.76 -5.51 -6.43
CA GLY A 135 14.62 -5.79 -7.57
C GLY A 135 15.86 -4.90 -7.61
N ILE A 136 15.74 -3.62 -7.27
CA ILE A 136 16.88 -2.70 -7.12
C ILE A 136 17.78 -3.18 -5.98
N VAL A 137 17.19 -3.48 -4.82
CA VAL A 137 17.89 -3.95 -3.62
C VAL A 137 18.66 -5.25 -3.90
N ALA A 138 18.07 -6.21 -4.62
CA ALA A 138 18.73 -7.46 -5.00
C ALA A 138 20.00 -7.21 -5.82
N ARG A 139 19.90 -6.38 -6.86
CA ARG A 139 21.01 -6.08 -7.76
C ARG A 139 22.13 -5.32 -7.07
N ASP A 140 21.79 -4.37 -6.22
CA ASP A 140 22.77 -3.51 -5.56
C ASP A 140 23.47 -4.18 -4.38
N LEU A 141 22.73 -4.94 -3.57
CA LEU A 141 23.23 -5.46 -2.29
C LEU A 141 23.72 -6.90 -2.39
N ALA A 142 23.03 -7.74 -3.16
CA ALA A 142 23.28 -9.18 -3.22
C ALA A 142 23.35 -9.71 -4.68
N PRO A 143 24.15 -9.09 -5.56
CA PRO A 143 24.28 -9.58 -6.94
C PRO A 143 24.82 -11.01 -6.95
N GLY A 144 24.15 -11.90 -7.69
CA GLY A 144 24.50 -13.32 -7.79
C GLY A 144 24.08 -14.18 -6.60
N ASP A 145 23.36 -13.64 -5.60
CA ASP A 145 22.70 -14.46 -4.58
C ASP A 145 21.41 -15.05 -5.18
N PRO A 146 21.35 -16.37 -5.45
CA PRO A 146 20.20 -16.98 -6.11
C PRO A 146 18.92 -16.86 -5.29
N VAL A 147 19.01 -16.74 -3.96
CA VAL A 147 17.84 -16.52 -3.11
C VAL A 147 17.35 -15.09 -3.25
N ALA A 148 18.24 -14.10 -3.28
CA ALA A 148 17.85 -12.70 -3.48
C ALA A 148 17.22 -12.47 -4.86
N GLU A 149 17.76 -13.12 -5.89
CA GLU A 149 17.20 -13.09 -7.25
C GLU A 149 15.80 -13.71 -7.31
N GLU A 150 15.59 -14.86 -6.65
CA GLU A 150 14.28 -15.50 -6.58
C GLU A 150 13.26 -14.66 -5.79
N ILE A 151 13.67 -14.05 -4.67
CA ILE A 151 12.83 -13.11 -3.91
C ILE A 151 12.40 -11.95 -4.81
N ALA A 152 13.36 -11.29 -5.48
CA ALA A 152 13.07 -10.18 -6.39
C ALA A 152 12.14 -10.58 -7.53
N ARG A 153 12.32 -11.77 -8.12
CA ARG A 153 11.45 -12.26 -9.19
C ARG A 153 9.99 -12.38 -8.74
N VAL A 154 9.74 -12.97 -7.57
CA VAL A 154 8.37 -13.18 -7.05
C VAL A 154 7.76 -11.88 -6.55
N VAL A 155 8.52 -11.05 -5.85
CA VAL A 155 8.02 -9.78 -5.30
C VAL A 155 7.72 -8.79 -6.42
N CYS A 156 8.61 -8.64 -7.40
CA CYS A 156 8.35 -7.76 -8.55
C CYS A 156 7.22 -8.27 -9.46
N ASP A 157 6.89 -9.57 -9.43
CA ASP A 157 5.69 -10.07 -10.13
C ASP A 157 4.40 -9.50 -9.52
N TYR A 158 4.35 -9.39 -8.19
CA TYR A 158 3.22 -8.81 -7.47
C TYR A 158 3.16 -7.30 -7.62
N ASP A 159 4.28 -6.62 -7.31
CA ASP A 159 4.37 -5.16 -7.28
C ASP A 159 4.07 -4.53 -8.65
N LEU A 160 4.62 -5.13 -9.72
CA LEU A 160 4.40 -4.67 -11.09
C LEU A 160 3.15 -5.28 -11.73
N TRP A 161 2.31 -5.98 -10.95
CA TRP A 161 1.02 -6.54 -11.39
C TRP A 161 1.13 -7.46 -12.62
N LYS A 162 2.18 -8.30 -12.68
CA LYS A 162 2.46 -9.18 -13.82
C LYS A 162 1.64 -10.46 -13.82
N HIS A 163 1.29 -10.97 -12.63
CA HIS A 163 0.48 -12.19 -12.41
C HIS A 163 1.05 -13.46 -13.06
N GLN A 164 2.36 -13.59 -13.16
CA GLN A 164 3.01 -14.76 -13.76
C GLN A 164 3.36 -15.82 -12.72
N ASP A 165 3.57 -15.43 -11.45
CA ASP A 165 3.91 -16.34 -10.37
C ASP A 165 2.77 -16.45 -9.35
N PRO A 166 2.13 -17.61 -9.17
CA PRO A 166 1.01 -17.74 -8.23
C PRO A 166 1.41 -17.44 -6.77
N ARG A 167 2.70 -17.56 -6.42
CA ARG A 167 3.21 -17.24 -5.09
C ARG A 167 3.21 -15.74 -4.81
N SER A 168 3.31 -14.90 -5.85
CA SER A 168 3.37 -13.44 -5.71
C SER A 168 2.08 -12.90 -5.09
N LYS A 169 0.93 -13.27 -5.65
CA LYS A 169 -0.41 -12.93 -5.13
C LYS A 169 -0.61 -13.47 -3.72
N MET A 170 -0.16 -14.70 -3.46
CA MET A 170 -0.26 -15.32 -2.15
C MET A 170 0.46 -14.48 -1.09
N LEU A 171 1.74 -14.16 -1.33
CA LEU A 171 2.53 -13.35 -0.42
C LEU A 171 1.96 -11.94 -0.27
N GLY A 172 1.53 -11.32 -1.37
CA GLY A 172 0.99 -9.96 -1.38
C GLY A 172 -0.28 -9.80 -0.54
N GLN A 173 -1.09 -10.86 -0.44
CA GLN A 173 -2.25 -10.88 0.46
C GLN A 173 -1.89 -11.26 1.89
N VAL A 174 -1.03 -12.27 2.07
CA VAL A 174 -0.67 -12.78 3.40
C VAL A 174 0.15 -11.77 4.20
N VAL A 175 1.06 -11.02 3.56
CA VAL A 175 1.89 -10.00 4.22
C VAL A 175 1.06 -8.91 4.90
N MET A 176 -0.16 -8.66 4.39
CA MET A 176 -1.08 -7.66 4.92
C MET A 176 -1.84 -8.15 6.17
N ARG A 177 -1.78 -9.45 6.49
CA ARG A 177 -2.38 -9.99 7.71
C ARG A 177 -1.52 -9.63 8.92
N LYS A 178 -2.20 -9.30 10.02
CA LYS A 178 -1.54 -8.92 11.27
C LYS A 178 -0.63 -10.06 11.75
N GLY A 179 0.65 -9.74 11.97
CA GLY A 179 1.66 -10.69 12.44
C GLY A 179 2.31 -11.55 11.35
N PHE A 180 1.94 -11.36 10.07
CA PHE A 180 2.55 -12.09 8.96
C PHE A 180 3.68 -11.34 8.25
N ARG A 181 3.78 -10.01 8.37
CA ARG A 181 4.84 -9.23 7.72
C ARG A 181 6.24 -9.76 8.06
N GLU A 182 6.55 -9.81 9.35
CA GLU A 182 7.84 -10.30 9.85
C GLU A 182 8.02 -11.80 9.57
N TYR A 183 6.93 -12.58 9.64
CA TYR A 183 6.97 -14.01 9.33
C TYR A 183 7.36 -14.29 7.87
N VAL A 184 6.72 -13.58 6.92
CA VAL A 184 7.03 -13.66 5.50
C VAL A 184 8.47 -13.22 5.27
N ARG A 185 8.89 -12.08 5.83
CA ARG A 185 10.29 -11.62 5.75
C ARG A 185 11.26 -12.71 6.19
N ASP A 186 11.07 -13.31 7.37
CA ASP A 186 12.01 -14.29 7.93
C ASP A 186 12.06 -15.58 7.10
N ASN A 187 10.95 -15.95 6.47
CA ASN A 187 10.91 -17.03 5.48
C ASN A 187 11.75 -16.68 4.23
N LEU A 188 11.57 -15.48 3.68
CA LEU A 188 12.34 -15.00 2.53
C LEU A 188 13.85 -14.97 2.87
N VAL A 189 14.24 -14.50 4.06
CA VAL A 189 15.64 -14.53 4.51
C VAL A 189 16.23 -15.94 4.43
N ARG A 190 15.46 -16.97 4.80
CA ARG A 190 15.85 -18.39 4.73
C ARG A 190 15.80 -18.99 3.32
N GLY A 191 15.26 -18.26 2.34
CA GLY A 191 15.03 -18.76 0.98
C GLY A 191 13.74 -19.56 0.80
N THR A 192 12.85 -19.55 1.79
CA THR A 192 11.51 -20.13 1.68
C THR A 192 10.55 -19.06 1.16
N ILE A 193 10.12 -19.16 -0.10
CA ILE A 193 9.15 -18.20 -0.68
C ILE A 193 7.75 -18.40 -0.09
N VAL A 194 7.29 -19.65 -0.03
CA VAL A 194 5.98 -20.02 0.53
C VAL A 194 6.17 -21.28 1.38
N ASP A 195 5.50 -21.32 2.53
CA ASP A 195 5.39 -22.49 3.38
C ASP A 195 3.93 -22.82 3.69
N ALA A 196 3.69 -23.96 4.36
CA ALA A 196 2.36 -24.43 4.70
C ALA A 196 1.55 -23.43 5.55
N LYS A 197 2.20 -22.57 6.35
CA LYS A 197 1.52 -21.57 7.17
C LYS A 197 1.04 -20.40 6.31
N ILE A 198 1.85 -19.95 5.35
CA ILE A 198 1.46 -18.95 4.34
C ILE A 198 0.33 -19.49 3.48
N GLU A 199 0.42 -20.74 3.01
CA GLU A 199 -0.63 -21.39 2.21
C GLU A 199 -1.95 -21.48 2.99
N ASN A 200 -1.91 -21.89 4.26
CA ASN A 200 -3.10 -21.98 5.10
C ASN A 200 -3.74 -20.60 5.33
N GLU A 201 -2.95 -19.58 5.66
CA GLU A 201 -3.46 -18.22 5.84
C GLU A 201 -4.08 -17.69 4.54
N TYR A 202 -3.42 -17.90 3.40
CA TYR A 202 -3.98 -17.53 2.11
C TYR A 202 -5.29 -18.26 1.82
N GLY A 203 -5.39 -19.54 2.14
CA GLY A 203 -6.64 -20.29 2.05
C GLY A 203 -7.75 -19.72 2.94
N GLN A 204 -7.41 -19.19 4.11
CA GLN A 204 -8.37 -18.49 4.97
C GLN A 204 -8.80 -17.16 4.37
N ILE A 205 -7.87 -16.35 3.84
CA ILE A 205 -8.15 -15.11 3.13
C ILE A 205 -9.07 -15.38 1.95
N ALA A 206 -8.79 -16.39 1.13
CA ALA A 206 -9.61 -16.75 -0.02
C ALA A 206 -11.04 -17.11 0.37
N ARG A 207 -11.23 -17.92 1.42
CA ARG A 207 -12.56 -18.26 1.95
C ARG A 207 -13.27 -17.06 2.56
N GLU A 208 -12.56 -16.17 3.24
CA GLU A 208 -13.09 -14.91 3.77
C GLU A 208 -13.60 -14.01 2.63
N MET A 209 -12.75 -13.78 1.64
CA MET A 209 -13.05 -12.99 0.45
C MET A 209 -14.25 -13.54 -0.32
N GLU A 210 -14.30 -14.85 -0.57
CA GLU A 210 -15.44 -15.47 -1.25
C GLU A 210 -16.76 -15.28 -0.48
N ARG A 211 -16.74 -15.42 0.85
CA ARG A 211 -17.93 -15.20 1.70
C ARG A 211 -18.38 -13.74 1.66
N ASP A 212 -17.45 -12.80 1.70
CA ASP A 212 -17.75 -11.37 1.68
C ASP A 212 -18.31 -10.93 0.32
N ILE A 213 -17.69 -11.38 -0.78
CA ILE A 213 -18.17 -11.15 -2.14
C ILE A 213 -19.59 -11.70 -2.29
N LYS A 214 -19.85 -12.96 -1.90
CA LYS A 214 -21.21 -13.55 -1.94
C LYS A 214 -22.21 -12.75 -1.11
N LYS A 215 -21.78 -12.15 0.00
CA LYS A 215 -22.65 -11.31 0.84
C LYS A 215 -22.95 -9.96 0.15
N SER A 216 -21.97 -9.36 -0.51
CA SER A 216 -22.17 -8.15 -1.32
C SER A 216 -23.08 -8.40 -2.51
N LEU A 217 -22.87 -9.50 -3.25
CA LEU A 217 -23.71 -9.90 -4.39
C LEU A 217 -25.19 -10.03 -4.00
N ARG A 218 -25.50 -10.72 -2.89
CA ARG A 218 -26.88 -10.87 -2.37
C ARG A 218 -27.60 -9.55 -2.10
N HIS A 219 -26.87 -8.47 -1.84
CA HIS A 219 -27.42 -7.16 -1.52
C HIS A 219 -27.19 -6.14 -2.65
N THR A 220 -26.75 -6.60 -3.82
CA THR A 220 -26.49 -5.74 -4.96
C THR A 220 -27.81 -5.17 -5.50
N THR A 221 -27.79 -3.87 -5.80
CA THR A 221 -28.90 -3.15 -6.42
C THR A 221 -28.46 -2.69 -7.80
N ILE A 222 -29.21 -3.07 -8.83
CA ILE A 222 -28.94 -2.67 -10.21
C ILE A 222 -29.84 -1.49 -10.60
N ILE A 223 -29.26 -0.49 -11.25
CA ILE A 223 -29.94 0.61 -11.93
C ILE A 223 -29.49 0.56 -13.40
N ALA A 224 -30.43 0.36 -14.32
CA ALA A 224 -30.12 0.13 -15.74
C ALA A 224 -31.10 0.87 -16.67
N ASN A 225 -31.56 2.06 -16.24
CA ASN A 225 -32.58 2.83 -16.96
C ASN A 225 -31.96 3.92 -17.87
N GLY A 226 -30.63 4.00 -17.97
CA GLY A 226 -29.88 5.00 -18.73
C GLY A 226 -28.85 4.38 -19.68
N ARG A 227 -27.79 5.11 -20.02
CA ARG A 227 -26.67 4.62 -20.83
C ARG A 227 -25.87 3.53 -20.11
N TYR A 228 -25.79 3.60 -18.79
CA TYR A 228 -24.98 2.67 -18.01
C TYR A 228 -25.84 1.70 -17.19
N ARG A 229 -25.41 0.44 -17.16
CA ARG A 229 -25.88 -0.57 -16.21
C ARG A 229 -25.02 -0.49 -14.95
N MET A 230 -25.56 0.12 -13.91
CA MET A 230 -24.84 0.42 -12.68
C MET A 230 -25.23 -0.51 -11.54
N ALA A 231 -24.23 -1.00 -10.81
CA ALA A 231 -24.43 -1.82 -9.61
C ALA A 231 -23.97 -1.10 -8.34
N PHE A 232 -24.78 -1.21 -7.29
CA PHE A 232 -24.48 -0.70 -5.97
C PHE A 232 -24.51 -1.86 -4.97
N ALA A 233 -23.42 -2.08 -4.24
CA ALA A 233 -23.34 -3.18 -3.28
C ALA A 233 -22.71 -2.71 -1.96
N PRO A 234 -23.14 -3.25 -0.82
CA PRO A 234 -22.48 -2.98 0.45
C PRO A 234 -21.08 -3.60 0.50
N LEU A 235 -20.13 -2.91 1.12
CA LEU A 235 -18.79 -3.39 1.40
C LEU A 235 -18.78 -4.30 2.63
N TYR A 236 -18.35 -5.54 2.44
CA TYR A 236 -17.98 -6.45 3.55
C TYR A 236 -16.47 -6.70 3.61
N GLY A 237 -15.77 -6.55 2.49
CA GLY A 237 -14.33 -6.63 2.32
C GLY A 237 -14.00 -6.49 0.82
N TYR A 238 -12.72 -6.42 0.46
CA TYR A 238 -12.24 -6.64 -0.92
C TYR A 238 -13.02 -5.87 -2.01
N PRO A 239 -12.98 -4.52 -2.01
CA PRO A 239 -13.84 -3.71 -2.89
C PRO A 239 -13.56 -3.94 -4.38
N SER A 240 -12.30 -4.13 -4.77
CA SER A 240 -11.93 -4.35 -6.18
C SER A 240 -12.43 -5.71 -6.66
N GLU A 241 -12.23 -6.75 -5.88
CA GLU A 241 -12.65 -8.13 -6.18
C GLU A 241 -14.17 -8.23 -6.16
N THR A 242 -14.84 -7.52 -5.24
CA THR A 242 -16.30 -7.43 -5.19
C THR A 242 -16.86 -6.75 -6.43
N ALA A 243 -16.27 -5.63 -6.87
CA ALA A 243 -16.68 -4.95 -8.09
C ALA A 243 -16.48 -5.84 -9.33
N HIS A 244 -15.36 -6.54 -9.41
CA HIS A 244 -15.10 -7.49 -10.50
C HIS A 244 -16.14 -8.63 -10.54
N ALA A 245 -16.43 -9.26 -9.39
CA ALA A 245 -17.42 -10.32 -9.30
C ALA A 245 -18.84 -9.84 -9.65
N ILE A 246 -19.22 -8.61 -9.24
CA ILE A 246 -20.49 -7.99 -9.64
C ILE A 246 -20.57 -7.81 -11.15
N ARG A 247 -19.47 -7.36 -11.77
CA ARG A 247 -19.41 -7.19 -13.22
C ARG A 247 -19.60 -8.50 -13.96
N GLU A 248 -18.90 -9.55 -13.54
CA GLU A 248 -19.02 -10.88 -14.13
C GLU A 248 -20.43 -11.45 -13.99
N GLU A 249 -21.03 -11.32 -12.79
CA GLU A 249 -22.35 -11.88 -12.48
C GLU A 249 -23.50 -11.11 -13.18
N PHE A 250 -23.42 -9.79 -13.23
CA PHE A 250 -24.54 -8.93 -13.64
C PHE A 250 -24.33 -8.16 -14.94
N GLY A 251 -23.15 -8.25 -15.56
CA GLY A 251 -22.81 -7.57 -16.82
C GLY A 251 -22.85 -6.05 -16.71
N THR A 252 -22.33 -5.48 -15.61
CA THR A 252 -22.43 -4.04 -15.32
C THR A 252 -21.30 -3.22 -15.95
N ASP A 253 -21.58 -1.95 -16.23
CA ASP A 253 -20.59 -0.99 -16.73
C ASP A 253 -19.86 -0.27 -15.60
N ILE A 254 -20.57 -0.02 -14.49
CA ILE A 254 -20.09 0.74 -13.34
C ILE A 254 -20.52 0.06 -12.05
N GLU A 255 -19.56 -0.19 -11.16
CA GLU A 255 -19.79 -0.78 -9.85
C GLU A 255 -19.41 0.19 -8.73
N VAL A 256 -20.31 0.37 -7.76
CA VAL A 256 -20.13 1.24 -6.61
C VAL A 256 -20.24 0.41 -5.34
N ILE A 257 -19.11 0.21 -4.68
CA ILE A 257 -19.01 -0.54 -3.43
C ILE A 257 -19.09 0.45 -2.25
N VAL A 258 -20.13 0.30 -1.43
CA VAL A 258 -20.54 1.30 -0.44
C VAL A 258 -20.25 0.80 0.97
N SER A 259 -19.47 1.54 1.74
CA SER A 259 -19.21 1.24 3.15
C SER A 259 -20.27 1.82 4.07
N GLY A 260 -20.37 1.29 5.30
CA GLY A 260 -21.39 1.69 6.27
C GLY A 260 -21.33 3.16 6.71
N ASN A 261 -20.19 3.84 6.53
CA ASN A 261 -20.04 5.26 6.84
C ASN A 261 -20.28 6.19 5.63
N GLY A 262 -20.63 5.63 4.47
CA GLY A 262 -20.91 6.37 3.25
C GLY A 262 -19.72 6.47 2.28
N ARG A 263 -18.51 6.02 2.63
CA ARG A 263 -17.41 5.97 1.64
C ARG A 263 -17.78 5.00 0.51
N ILE A 264 -17.47 5.40 -0.71
CA ILE A 264 -17.71 4.60 -1.92
C ILE A 264 -16.40 4.30 -2.65
N SER A 265 -16.31 3.12 -3.23
CA SER A 265 -15.29 2.73 -4.20
C SER A 265 -15.97 2.50 -5.54
N ILE A 266 -15.58 3.25 -6.55
CA ILE A 266 -16.15 3.20 -7.90
C ILE A 266 -15.18 2.45 -8.80
N ARG A 267 -15.70 1.50 -9.57
CA ARG A 267 -15.01 0.86 -10.70
C ARG A 267 -15.88 1.03 -11.94
N SER A 268 -15.24 1.22 -13.09
CA SER A 268 -15.98 1.41 -14.35
C SER A 268 -15.22 0.86 -15.55
N VAL A 269 -15.94 0.23 -16.48
CA VAL A 269 -15.45 -0.03 -17.85
C VAL A 269 -15.17 1.29 -18.55
N PRO A 270 -16.13 2.24 -18.66
CA PRO A 270 -15.83 3.56 -19.21
C PRO A 270 -14.86 4.32 -18.29
N PRO A 271 -13.96 5.16 -18.84
CA PRO A 271 -12.92 5.87 -18.07
C PRO A 271 -13.43 7.04 -17.20
N ILE A 272 -14.65 6.94 -16.63
CA ILE A 272 -15.34 8.05 -15.95
C ILE A 272 -15.40 7.96 -14.42
N SER A 273 -14.80 6.94 -13.78
CA SER A 273 -14.84 6.75 -12.32
C SER A 273 -14.37 8.00 -11.56
N HIS A 274 -13.25 8.60 -12.00
CA HIS A 274 -12.69 9.81 -11.37
C HIS A 274 -13.58 11.05 -11.53
N LEU A 275 -14.31 11.17 -12.64
CA LEU A 275 -15.24 12.27 -12.88
C LEU A 275 -16.45 12.16 -11.96
N ILE A 276 -17.04 10.96 -11.87
CA ILE A 276 -18.11 10.68 -10.89
C ILE A 276 -17.63 10.99 -9.47
N ALA A 277 -16.44 10.50 -9.10
CA ALA A 277 -15.93 10.67 -7.75
C ALA A 277 -15.76 12.15 -7.32
N ARG A 278 -15.41 13.05 -8.25
CA ARG A 278 -15.26 14.49 -7.96
C ARG A 278 -16.55 15.12 -7.46
N GLU A 279 -17.70 14.69 -7.98
CA GLU A 279 -19.04 15.15 -7.54
C GLU A 279 -19.44 14.63 -6.15
N PHE A 280 -18.71 13.65 -5.63
CA PHE A 280 -18.93 13.03 -4.32
C PHE A 280 -17.72 13.20 -3.39
N SER A 281 -17.11 14.40 -3.40
CA SER A 281 -15.97 14.76 -2.53
C SER A 281 -14.82 13.76 -2.61
N GLY A 282 -14.51 13.33 -3.82
CA GLY A 282 -13.59 12.25 -4.11
C GLY A 282 -12.67 12.50 -5.30
N GLY A 283 -11.98 11.46 -5.73
CA GLY A 283 -11.06 11.47 -6.85
C GLY A 283 -10.44 10.10 -7.09
N GLY A 284 -9.56 10.01 -8.08
CA GLY A 284 -8.86 8.78 -8.43
C GLY A 284 -8.51 8.71 -9.90
N HIS A 285 -8.43 7.48 -10.41
CA HIS A 285 -8.08 7.17 -11.79
C HIS A 285 -9.33 6.96 -12.66
N PRO A 286 -9.18 7.04 -14.00
CA PRO A 286 -10.27 6.84 -14.95
C PRO A 286 -11.17 5.63 -14.70
N HIS A 287 -10.61 4.46 -14.37
CA HIS A 287 -11.39 3.23 -14.15
C HIS A 287 -11.59 2.86 -12.68
N ALA A 288 -10.98 3.61 -11.75
CA ALA A 288 -11.02 3.30 -10.33
C ALA A 288 -10.86 4.57 -9.50
N ALA A 289 -11.90 4.92 -8.76
CA ALA A 289 -11.90 6.11 -7.92
C ALA A 289 -12.61 5.86 -6.58
N GLY A 290 -12.48 6.81 -5.67
CA GLY A 290 -13.16 6.78 -4.37
C GLY A 290 -13.81 8.12 -4.07
N GLY A 291 -14.95 8.07 -3.39
CA GLY A 291 -15.69 9.25 -2.94
C GLY A 291 -16.45 8.96 -1.66
N THR A 292 -17.37 9.85 -1.29
CA THR A 292 -18.18 9.70 -0.09
C THR A 292 -19.61 10.20 -0.32
N PHE A 293 -20.60 9.38 0.03
CA PHE A 293 -21.96 9.84 0.25
C PHE A 293 -22.06 10.54 1.60
N SER A 294 -22.74 11.70 1.62
CA SER A 294 -23.08 12.43 2.85
C SER A 294 -24.20 11.70 3.61
N PHE A 295 -23.88 10.54 4.19
CA PHE A 295 -24.83 9.76 4.98
C PHE A 295 -25.19 10.49 6.28
N THR A 296 -26.47 10.82 6.42
CA THR A 296 -27.08 11.18 7.71
C THR A 296 -27.14 9.97 8.65
N LEU A 297 -27.49 10.17 9.93
CA LEU A 297 -27.74 9.07 10.86
C LEU A 297 -28.85 8.13 10.34
N LEU A 298 -29.89 8.69 9.72
CA LEU A 298 -30.96 7.92 9.10
C LEU A 298 -30.44 7.12 7.90
N ASP A 299 -29.61 7.72 7.05
CA ASP A 299 -28.99 7.03 5.91
C ASP A 299 -28.14 5.83 6.35
N ARG A 300 -27.37 5.98 7.44
CA ARG A 300 -26.58 4.89 8.04
C ARG A 300 -27.47 3.78 8.57
N PHE A 301 -28.55 4.14 9.27
CA PHE A 301 -29.51 3.17 9.81
C PHE A 301 -30.20 2.38 8.69
N LEU A 302 -30.71 3.07 7.66
CA LEU A 302 -31.34 2.43 6.51
C LEU A 302 -30.36 1.55 5.74
N PHE A 303 -29.13 2.04 5.50
CA PHE A 303 -28.11 1.23 4.86
C PHE A 303 -27.73 0.01 5.72
N TRP A 304 -27.71 0.14 7.05
CA TRP A 304 -27.51 -1.00 7.94
C TRP A 304 -28.66 -2.02 7.87
N LEU A 305 -29.91 -1.58 7.78
CA LEU A 305 -31.09 -2.45 7.78
C LEU A 305 -31.37 -3.09 6.41
N ILE A 306 -31.46 -2.28 5.35
CA ILE A 306 -31.90 -2.70 4.01
C ILE A 306 -30.81 -2.68 2.93
N LYS A 307 -29.58 -2.25 3.26
CA LYS A 307 -28.41 -2.19 2.34
C LYS A 307 -28.61 -1.32 1.09
N ARG A 308 -29.64 -0.47 1.11
CA ARG A 308 -29.98 0.47 0.04
C ARG A 308 -29.99 1.89 0.58
N ASN A 309 -29.72 2.84 -0.31
CA ASN A 309 -29.78 4.25 0.04
C ASN A 309 -30.26 5.10 -1.15
N ARG A 310 -30.94 6.20 -0.86
CA ARG A 310 -31.41 7.18 -1.86
C ARG A 310 -30.28 7.78 -2.71
N HIS A 311 -29.06 7.86 -2.17
CA HIS A 311 -27.90 8.43 -2.87
C HIS A 311 -27.51 7.66 -4.14
N TYR A 312 -27.96 6.40 -4.30
CA TYR A 312 -27.66 5.60 -5.49
C TYR A 312 -28.25 6.22 -6.77
N ARG A 313 -29.48 6.74 -6.71
CA ARG A 313 -30.12 7.39 -7.86
C ARG A 313 -29.38 8.66 -8.25
N ARG A 314 -29.02 9.48 -7.27
CA ARG A 314 -28.23 10.69 -7.51
C ARG A 314 -26.90 10.38 -8.20
N LEU A 315 -26.19 9.34 -7.76
CA LEU A 315 -24.93 8.94 -8.41
C LEU A 315 -25.18 8.44 -9.83
N ALA A 316 -26.23 7.64 -10.05
CA ALA A 316 -26.58 7.19 -11.39
C ALA A 316 -26.90 8.36 -12.33
N GLU A 317 -27.72 9.31 -11.90
CA GLU A 317 -28.02 10.54 -12.64
C GLU A 317 -26.76 11.35 -12.96
N THR A 318 -25.82 11.42 -12.01
CA THR A 318 -24.53 12.10 -12.21
C THR A 318 -23.66 11.40 -13.26
N ALA A 319 -23.62 10.07 -13.24
CA ALA A 319 -22.89 9.30 -14.25
C ALA A 319 -23.49 9.52 -15.65
N GLU A 320 -24.83 9.55 -15.74
CA GLU A 320 -25.54 9.82 -16.99
C GLU A 320 -25.34 11.23 -17.53
N SER A 321 -25.05 12.23 -16.68
CA SER A 321 -24.81 13.62 -17.12
C SER A 321 -23.37 13.91 -17.56
N ILE A 322 -22.43 12.99 -17.35
CA ILE A 322 -21.04 13.17 -17.80
C ILE A 322 -21.00 12.95 -19.32
N GLU A 323 -20.74 14.03 -20.06
CA GLU A 323 -20.39 13.98 -21.48
C GLU A 323 -18.96 13.45 -21.63
N GLU A 324 -18.75 12.56 -22.61
CA GLU A 324 -17.42 12.04 -22.97
C GLU A 324 -16.57 13.09 -23.69
#